data_AF-A0A516P5U7-F1
#
_entry.id   AF-A0A516P5U7-F1
#
_cell.length_a   1.000
_cell.length_b   1.000
_cell.length_c   1.000
_cell.angle_alpha   90.00
_cell.angle_beta   90.00
_cell.angle_gamma   90.00
#
_symmetry.space_group_name_H-M   'P 1'
#
loop_
_entity.id
_entity.type
_entity.pdbx_description
1 polymer ?
#
loop_
_entity_poly.entity_id
_entity_poly.type
_entity_poly.pdbx_seq_one_letter_code
_entity_poly.pdbx_strand_id
1 'polypeptide(L)'
;MPEGPTLVVFQKRMQKFKGRKVTESGGYNNPFAEDISGKILKDIETYGKYLLLDFNHFIITVHFGLFGSFLIDDTKKVNASFSLFFDKNFINFYVVKIKKLDNRDSFDQQLNVFSEKYELEKTHQLLLEKYSENKIGDVLLNQDVFPGLGNILRNEVLFLSKIHPESTVNKIPAKKVDELLRNIKDFSSASVELIEQKIWKSSSSVYKKKEWKKEKVLEYVAPKIKRKTYVVEKVQKVYQ
;
A
#
# COMPACT_ATOMS: atom_id res chain seq x y z
N MET A 1 -9.31 3.55 -3.07
CA MET A 1 -8.79 2.61 -2.06
C MET A 1 -7.42 3.11 -1.67
N PRO A 2 -7.10 3.17 -0.36
CA PRO A 2 -5.77 3.49 0.13
C PRO A 2 -4.68 2.66 -0.55
N GLU A 3 -3.56 3.30 -0.89
CA GLU A 3 -2.32 2.64 -1.30
C GLU A 3 -1.41 2.50 -0.07
N GLY A 4 -0.35 1.70 -0.17
CA GLY A 4 0.64 1.46 0.89
C GLY A 4 1.02 2.69 1.73
N PRO A 5 1.40 3.85 1.14
CA PRO A 5 1.82 5.00 1.95
C PRO A 5 0.69 5.56 2.81
N THR A 6 -0.57 5.43 2.37
CA THR A 6 -1.71 5.81 3.20
C THR A 6 -1.82 4.92 4.45
N LEU A 7 -1.55 3.62 4.31
CA LEU A 7 -1.55 2.69 5.45
C LEU A 7 -0.40 3.01 6.41
N VAL A 8 0.77 3.40 5.91
CA VAL A 8 1.90 3.86 6.75
C VAL A 8 1.51 5.08 7.57
N VAL A 9 0.84 6.07 6.97
CA VAL A 9 0.33 7.24 7.71
C VAL A 9 -0.71 6.84 8.76
N PHE A 10 -1.57 5.88 8.45
CA PHE A 10 -2.55 5.36 9.42
C PHE A 10 -1.85 4.66 10.59
N GLN A 11 -0.86 3.83 10.29
CA GLN A 11 -0.02 3.13 11.26
C GLN A 11 0.71 4.12 12.18
N LYS A 12 1.34 5.18 11.63
CA LYS A 12 1.97 6.26 12.41
C LYS A 12 1.01 6.91 13.40
N ARG A 13 -0.20 7.27 12.94
CA ARG A 13 -1.24 7.88 13.80
C ARG A 13 -1.68 6.98 14.95
N MET A 14 -1.53 5.66 14.81
CA MET A 14 -1.92 4.69 15.83
C MET A 14 -0.76 4.22 16.72
N GLN A 15 0.48 4.66 16.48
CA GLN A 15 1.64 4.18 17.25
C GLN A 15 1.51 4.35 18.76
N LYS A 16 0.79 5.38 19.24
CA LYS A 16 0.53 5.59 20.67
C LYS A 16 -0.23 4.44 21.37
N PHE A 17 -0.81 3.51 20.60
CA PHE A 17 -1.54 2.36 21.11
C PHE A 17 -0.70 1.07 21.15
N LYS A 18 0.50 1.08 20.56
CA LYS A 18 1.44 -0.04 20.62
C LYS A 18 1.80 -0.35 22.08
N GLY A 19 1.80 -1.63 22.42
CA GLY A 19 2.08 -2.15 23.77
C GLY A 19 0.96 -1.94 24.79
N ARG A 20 -0.18 -1.32 24.41
CA ARG A 20 -1.30 -1.09 25.32
C ARG A 20 -2.27 -2.27 25.30
N LYS A 21 -2.89 -2.53 26.46
CA LYS A 21 -3.99 -3.50 26.59
C LYS A 21 -5.26 -2.93 25.94
N VAL A 22 -5.86 -3.70 25.06
CA VAL A 22 -7.22 -3.45 24.57
C VAL A 22 -8.17 -3.87 25.68
N THR A 23 -8.81 -2.92 26.34
CA THR A 23 -9.76 -3.23 27.43
C THR A 23 -11.01 -3.90 26.90
N GLU A 24 -11.47 -3.45 25.74
CA GLU A 24 -12.65 -3.97 25.06
C GLU A 24 -12.46 -3.81 23.54
N SER A 25 -12.99 -4.76 22.78
CA SER A 25 -13.11 -4.68 21.33
C SER A 25 -14.56 -4.88 20.91
N GLY A 26 -15.01 -4.13 19.91
CA GLY A 26 -16.41 -4.15 19.49
C GLY A 26 -16.59 -3.77 18.02
N GLY A 27 -17.79 -3.28 17.68
CA GLY A 27 -18.20 -2.92 16.33
C GLY A 27 -19.04 -4.00 15.65
N TYR A 28 -19.98 -3.59 14.80
CA TYR A 28 -21.00 -4.49 14.26
C TYR A 28 -20.46 -5.56 13.28
N ASN A 29 -19.22 -5.40 12.81
CA ASN A 29 -18.57 -6.31 11.86
C ASN A 29 -17.32 -6.95 12.48
N ASN A 30 -17.30 -7.10 13.81
CA ASN A 30 -16.19 -7.67 14.56
C ASN A 30 -16.54 -9.04 15.17
N PRO A 31 -16.33 -10.15 14.45
CA PRO A 31 -16.53 -11.48 15.01
C PRO A 31 -15.42 -11.92 15.98
N PHE A 32 -14.37 -11.11 16.18
CA PHE A 32 -13.19 -11.44 16.97
C PHE A 32 -13.11 -10.62 18.27
N ALA A 33 -14.22 -10.02 18.71
CA ALA A 33 -14.27 -9.15 19.87
C ALA A 33 -13.73 -9.82 21.14
N GLU A 34 -14.13 -11.06 21.40
CA GLU A 34 -13.70 -11.84 22.57
C GLU A 34 -12.23 -12.25 22.49
N ASP A 35 -11.73 -12.58 21.29
CA ASP A 35 -10.33 -12.91 21.07
C ASP A 35 -9.40 -11.73 21.39
N ILE A 36 -9.83 -10.52 21.02
CA ILE A 36 -9.06 -9.27 21.13
C ILE A 36 -9.15 -8.67 22.52
N SER A 37 -10.33 -8.71 23.15
CA SER A 37 -10.57 -8.05 24.43
C SER A 37 -9.66 -8.59 25.53
N GLY A 38 -9.06 -7.69 26.29
CA GLY A 38 -8.08 -8.01 27.32
C GLY A 38 -6.68 -8.36 26.82
N LYS A 39 -6.43 -8.40 25.50
CA LYS A 39 -5.10 -8.66 24.93
C LYS A 39 -4.28 -7.39 24.77
N ILE A 40 -2.97 -7.54 24.69
CA ILE A 40 -2.04 -6.44 24.41
C ILE A 40 -1.90 -6.31 22.90
N LEU A 41 -2.14 -5.11 22.36
CA LEU A 41 -1.78 -4.77 20.99
C LEU A 41 -0.25 -4.62 20.92
N LYS A 42 0.44 -5.72 20.61
CA LYS A 42 1.89 -5.83 20.67
C LYS A 42 2.58 -4.93 19.66
N ASP A 43 2.07 -4.91 18.43
CA ASP A 43 2.59 -4.08 17.36
C ASP A 43 1.50 -3.65 16.37
N ILE A 44 1.81 -2.63 15.59
CA ILE A 44 0.99 -2.12 14.51
C ILE A 44 1.89 -1.97 13.29
N GLU A 45 1.69 -2.84 12.31
CA GLU A 45 2.47 -2.88 11.08
C GLU A 45 1.59 -2.65 9.86
N THR A 46 2.22 -2.59 8.69
CA THR A 46 1.51 -2.57 7.41
C THR A 46 2.08 -3.64 6.50
N TYR A 47 1.21 -4.20 5.65
CA TYR A 47 1.64 -5.03 4.53
C TYR A 47 0.61 -4.91 3.42
N GLY A 48 1.05 -4.53 2.22
CA GLY A 48 0.12 -4.39 1.12
C GLY A 48 -0.85 -3.23 1.36
N LYS A 49 -2.14 -3.59 1.38
CA LYS A 49 -3.27 -2.68 1.67
C LYS A 49 -3.93 -3.00 3.00
N TYR A 50 -3.20 -3.69 3.87
CA TYR A 50 -3.62 -4.09 5.19
C TYR A 50 -2.83 -3.31 6.24
N LEU A 51 -3.57 -2.80 7.22
CA LEU A 51 -3.01 -2.50 8.53
C LEU A 51 -3.02 -3.80 9.34
N LEU A 52 -1.92 -4.16 9.96
CA LEU A 52 -1.76 -5.39 10.74
C LEU A 52 -1.72 -5.02 12.22
N LEU A 53 -2.69 -5.53 12.98
CA LEU A 53 -2.77 -5.37 14.44
C LEU A 53 -2.32 -6.67 15.08
N ASP A 54 -1.14 -6.64 15.68
CA ASP A 54 -0.50 -7.82 16.25
C ASP A 54 -0.88 -8.04 17.71
N PHE A 55 -1.42 -9.22 18.00
CA PHE A 55 -1.76 -9.66 19.36
C PHE A 55 -0.92 -10.87 19.80
N ASN A 56 0.31 -10.97 19.27
CA ASN A 56 1.30 -12.02 19.50
C ASN A 56 0.94 -13.37 18.88
N HIS A 57 -0.16 -13.99 19.31
CA HIS A 57 -0.59 -15.32 18.85
C HIS A 57 -1.49 -15.28 17.62
N PHE A 58 -1.96 -14.09 17.26
CA PHE A 58 -2.75 -13.87 16.05
C PHE A 58 -2.64 -12.41 15.62
N ILE A 59 -3.02 -12.15 14.39
CA ILE A 59 -3.09 -10.82 13.79
C ILE A 59 -4.50 -10.53 13.34
N ILE A 60 -4.95 -9.32 13.60
CA ILE A 60 -6.13 -8.76 12.94
C ILE A 60 -5.67 -7.88 11.78
N THR A 61 -5.97 -8.32 10.57
CA THR A 61 -5.82 -7.48 9.38
C THR A 61 -6.98 -6.52 9.29
N VAL A 62 -6.72 -5.26 8.95
CA VAL A 62 -7.76 -4.26 8.68
C VAL A 62 -7.60 -3.75 7.25
N HIS A 63 -8.61 -4.00 6.42
CA HIS A 63 -8.66 -3.55 5.04
C HIS A 63 -9.71 -2.45 4.86
N PHE A 64 -9.26 -1.26 4.48
CA PHE A 64 -10.09 -0.05 4.40
C PHE A 64 -10.97 0.02 3.13
N GLY A 65 -10.67 -0.73 2.08
CA GLY A 65 -11.45 -0.64 0.84
C GLY A 65 -11.52 0.79 0.27
N LEU A 66 -12.61 1.18 -0.38
CA LEU A 66 -12.72 2.52 -0.98
C LEU A 66 -13.12 3.62 0.00
N PHE A 67 -14.01 3.30 0.96
CA PHE A 67 -14.68 4.26 1.84
C PHE A 67 -14.27 4.12 3.31
N GLY A 68 -13.37 3.17 3.61
CA GLY A 68 -12.94 2.92 4.97
C GLY A 68 -12.20 4.11 5.56
N SER A 69 -12.42 4.33 6.84
CA SER A 69 -11.78 5.39 7.62
C SER A 69 -11.68 4.98 9.07
N PHE A 70 -10.95 5.75 9.87
CA PHE A 70 -10.95 5.59 11.32
C PHE A 70 -10.87 6.94 12.01
N LEU A 71 -11.32 6.97 13.25
CA LEU A 71 -11.19 8.08 14.18
C LEU A 71 -10.49 7.58 15.44
N ILE A 72 -9.72 8.46 16.07
CA ILE A 72 -9.07 8.23 17.36
C ILE A 72 -9.74 9.17 18.34
N ASP A 73 -10.21 8.62 19.47
CA ASP A 73 -10.84 9.38 20.55
C ASP A 73 -12.04 10.23 20.07
N ASP A 74 -12.70 9.80 18.99
CA ASP A 74 -13.85 10.48 18.37
C ASP A 74 -14.76 9.48 17.62
N THR A 75 -16.03 9.86 17.41
CA THR A 75 -17.09 8.98 16.92
C THR A 75 -17.99 9.68 15.89
N LYS A 76 -18.28 8.99 14.78
CA LYS A 76 -19.31 9.40 13.83
C LYS A 76 -20.71 9.12 14.37
N LYS A 77 -21.73 9.76 13.80
CA LYS A 77 -23.16 9.46 14.07
C LYS A 77 -23.62 8.05 13.64
N VAL A 78 -22.75 7.27 13.01
CA VAL A 78 -23.02 5.90 12.57
C VAL A 78 -22.18 4.92 13.37
N ASN A 79 -22.66 3.69 13.50
CA ASN A 79 -21.94 2.65 14.24
C ASN A 79 -20.60 2.31 13.59
N ALA A 80 -19.57 2.10 14.41
CA ALA A 80 -18.27 1.62 13.95
C ALA A 80 -18.36 0.15 13.51
N SER A 81 -17.66 -0.19 12.44
CA SER A 81 -17.55 -1.57 11.95
C SER A 81 -16.63 -2.40 12.85
N PHE A 82 -15.62 -1.77 13.43
CA PHE A 82 -14.64 -2.38 14.32
C PHE A 82 -14.13 -1.30 15.29
N SER A 83 -14.02 -1.64 16.57
CA SER A 83 -13.57 -0.71 17.62
C SER A 83 -12.57 -1.37 18.55
N LEU A 84 -11.63 -0.56 19.04
CA LEU A 84 -10.65 -0.93 20.06
C LEU A 84 -10.64 0.14 21.16
N PHE A 85 -10.85 -0.27 22.39
CA PHE A 85 -10.83 0.61 23.57
C PHE A 85 -9.56 0.35 24.39
N PHE A 86 -8.98 1.43 24.91
CA PHE A 86 -7.72 1.47 25.66
C PHE A 86 -7.88 2.44 26.85
N ASP A 87 -8.59 1.99 27.88
CA ASP A 87 -8.99 2.80 29.04
C ASP A 87 -9.73 4.09 28.61
N LYS A 88 -9.05 5.24 28.64
CA LYS A 88 -9.59 6.55 28.26
C LYS A 88 -9.51 6.84 26.76
N ASN A 89 -8.78 6.03 26.00
CA ASN A 89 -8.61 6.22 24.57
C ASN A 89 -9.33 5.14 23.78
N PHE A 90 -9.66 5.41 22.53
CA PHE A 90 -10.23 4.40 21.64
C PHE A 90 -9.97 4.70 20.17
N ILE A 91 -10.13 3.68 19.34
CA ILE A 91 -10.07 3.76 17.88
C ILE A 91 -11.37 3.18 17.33
N ASN A 92 -12.06 3.98 16.53
CA ASN A 92 -13.26 3.55 15.81
C ASN A 92 -12.95 3.46 14.32
N PHE A 93 -13.10 2.27 13.74
CA PHE A 93 -12.96 2.02 12.32
C PHE A 93 -14.34 1.94 11.66
N TYR A 94 -14.47 2.55 10.49
CA TYR A 94 -15.71 2.63 9.73
C TYR A 94 -15.52 2.03 8.35
N VAL A 95 -16.46 1.18 7.93
CA VAL A 95 -16.50 0.54 6.62
C VAL A 95 -15.20 -0.20 6.31
N VAL A 96 -14.72 -0.98 7.29
CA VAL A 96 -13.53 -1.82 7.16
C VAL A 96 -13.89 -3.29 7.16
N LYS A 97 -13.07 -4.11 6.50
CA LYS A 97 -13.11 -5.57 6.60
C LYS A 97 -11.96 -6.03 7.46
N ILE A 98 -12.25 -6.90 8.43
CA ILE A 98 -11.23 -7.50 9.27
C ILE A 98 -11.15 -9.01 9.06
N LYS A 99 -9.95 -9.57 9.22
CA LYS A 99 -9.72 -11.01 9.28
C LYS A 99 -8.71 -11.32 10.37
N LYS A 100 -8.94 -12.39 11.12
CA LYS A 100 -7.97 -12.99 12.03
C LYS A 100 -7.07 -13.96 11.27
N LEU A 101 -5.77 -13.90 11.52
CA LEU A 101 -4.74 -14.80 11.01
C LEU A 101 -3.92 -15.31 12.18
N ASP A 102 -3.62 -16.61 12.23
CA ASP A 102 -2.85 -17.21 13.34
C ASP A 102 -1.34 -16.94 13.23
N ASN A 103 -0.85 -16.60 12.03
CA ASN A 103 0.57 -16.30 11.79
C ASN A 103 0.80 -15.22 10.72
N ARG A 104 2.09 -14.95 10.43
CA ARG A 104 2.58 -13.92 9.50
C ARG A 104 3.12 -14.49 8.19
N ASP A 105 2.97 -15.78 7.93
CA ASP A 105 3.78 -16.46 6.90
C ASP A 105 3.53 -15.89 5.49
N SER A 106 2.38 -15.25 5.28
CA SER A 106 2.01 -14.57 4.03
C SER A 106 2.54 -13.13 3.89
N PHE A 107 3.18 -12.57 4.93
CA PHE A 107 3.63 -11.18 4.98
C PHE A 107 5.15 -11.08 4.97
N ASP A 108 5.72 -11.25 3.78
CA ASP A 108 7.15 -11.15 3.56
C ASP A 108 7.63 -9.69 3.59
N GLN A 109 7.95 -9.20 4.78
CA GLN A 109 8.38 -7.81 4.99
C GLN A 109 9.64 -7.42 4.18
N GLN A 110 10.41 -8.38 3.67
CA GLN A 110 11.55 -8.11 2.78
C GLN A 110 11.09 -7.65 1.38
N LEU A 111 9.84 -7.89 0.98
CA LEU A 111 9.25 -7.36 -0.26
C LEU A 111 8.50 -6.03 -0.05
N ASN A 112 8.24 -5.64 1.20
CA ASN A 112 7.48 -4.44 1.51
C ASN A 112 8.37 -3.19 1.46
N VAL A 113 8.27 -2.40 0.38
CA VAL A 113 9.05 -1.17 0.16
C VAL A 113 8.85 -0.09 1.24
N PHE A 114 7.81 -0.22 2.07
CA PHE A 114 7.54 0.67 3.21
C PHE A 114 8.13 0.16 4.54
N SER A 115 8.74 -1.03 4.53
CA SER A 115 9.34 -1.67 5.70
C SER A 115 10.82 -1.37 5.79
N GLU A 116 11.34 -1.22 7.01
CA GLU A 116 12.79 -1.16 7.26
C GLU A 116 13.51 -2.45 6.87
N LYS A 117 12.77 -3.57 6.79
CA LYS A 117 13.29 -4.89 6.38
C LYS A 117 13.36 -5.06 4.86
N TYR A 118 12.99 -4.05 4.07
CA TYR A 118 12.93 -4.15 2.62
C TYR A 118 14.28 -4.52 1.99
N GLU A 119 14.27 -5.55 1.13
CA GLU A 119 15.45 -6.02 0.41
C GLU A 119 15.25 -5.87 -1.10
N LEU A 120 15.92 -4.88 -1.68
CA LEU A 120 15.85 -4.60 -3.12
C LEU A 120 16.24 -5.82 -3.96
N GLU A 121 17.31 -6.51 -3.59
CA GLU A 121 17.79 -7.69 -4.32
C GLU A 121 16.77 -8.83 -4.33
N LYS A 122 16.03 -9.02 -3.23
CA LYS A 122 14.96 -10.03 -3.16
C LYS A 122 13.84 -9.72 -4.15
N THR A 123 13.40 -8.46 -4.24
CA THR A 123 12.42 -8.03 -5.24
C THR A 123 12.97 -8.17 -6.66
N HIS A 124 14.24 -7.82 -6.87
CA HIS A 124 14.90 -7.94 -8.17
C HIS A 124 14.95 -9.39 -8.65
N GLN A 125 15.40 -10.31 -7.80
CA GLN A 125 15.43 -11.74 -8.09
C GLN A 125 14.03 -12.28 -8.38
N LEU A 126 13.05 -11.97 -7.53
CA LEU A 126 11.66 -12.39 -7.72
C LEU A 126 11.09 -11.92 -9.07
N LEU A 127 11.38 -10.67 -9.46
CA LEU A 127 10.94 -10.08 -10.71
C LEU A 127 11.49 -10.83 -11.93
N LEU A 128 12.78 -11.16 -11.91
CA LEU A 128 13.45 -11.85 -13.03
C LEU A 128 13.14 -13.35 -13.07
N GLU A 129 12.98 -14.01 -11.93
CA GLU A 129 12.75 -15.46 -11.90
C GLU A 129 11.30 -15.83 -12.20
N LYS A 130 10.34 -15.09 -11.64
CA LYS A 130 8.91 -15.47 -11.71
C LYS A 130 8.07 -14.60 -12.64
N TYR A 131 8.55 -13.39 -12.97
CA TYR A 131 7.76 -12.41 -13.73
C TYR A 131 8.48 -11.87 -14.96
N SER A 132 9.53 -12.54 -15.42
CA SER A 132 10.36 -12.17 -16.57
C SER A 132 9.58 -11.91 -17.86
N GLU A 133 8.55 -12.70 -18.13
CA GLU A 133 7.75 -12.58 -19.37
C GLU A 133 6.52 -11.68 -19.21
N ASN A 134 6.28 -11.12 -18.02
CA ASN A 134 5.13 -10.27 -17.77
C ASN A 134 5.38 -8.81 -18.15
N LYS A 135 4.29 -8.07 -18.38
CA LYS A 135 4.33 -6.62 -18.55
C LYS A 135 4.61 -5.95 -17.21
N ILE A 136 5.62 -5.09 -17.17
CA ILE A 136 6.05 -4.43 -15.93
C ILE A 136 4.91 -3.63 -15.29
N GLY A 137 4.05 -3.00 -16.11
CA GLY A 137 2.87 -2.30 -15.62
C GLY A 137 1.92 -3.20 -14.84
N ASP A 138 1.77 -4.47 -15.21
CA ASP A 138 0.91 -5.40 -14.49
C ASP A 138 1.58 -5.90 -13.20
N VAL A 139 2.89 -6.20 -13.28
CA VAL A 139 3.66 -6.71 -12.15
C VAL A 139 3.71 -5.69 -11.01
N LEU A 140 3.82 -4.39 -11.29
CA LEU A 140 3.83 -3.34 -10.26
C LEU A 140 2.54 -3.23 -9.44
N LEU A 141 1.42 -3.84 -9.89
CA LEU A 141 0.20 -3.93 -9.06
C LEU A 141 0.01 -5.30 -8.40
N ASN A 142 0.87 -6.28 -8.71
CA ASN A 142 0.83 -7.57 -8.07
C ASN A 142 1.28 -7.43 -6.60
N GLN A 143 0.37 -7.72 -5.66
CA GLN A 143 0.66 -7.56 -4.23
C GLN A 143 1.59 -8.66 -3.69
N ASP A 144 1.81 -9.75 -4.44
CA ASP A 144 2.79 -10.79 -4.10
C ASP A 144 4.23 -10.38 -4.46
N VAL A 145 4.39 -9.31 -5.24
CA VAL A 145 5.71 -8.78 -5.66
C VAL A 145 5.95 -7.41 -5.05
N PHE A 146 4.95 -6.53 -5.14
CA PHE A 146 5.01 -5.16 -4.68
C PHE A 146 3.83 -4.89 -3.73
N PRO A 147 3.84 -5.46 -2.51
CA PRO A 147 2.81 -5.20 -1.53
C PRO A 147 2.77 -3.69 -1.23
N GLY A 148 1.62 -3.08 -1.53
CA GLY A 148 1.32 -1.69 -1.17
C GLY A 148 1.43 -0.74 -2.35
N LEU A 149 2.09 -1.14 -3.44
CA LEU A 149 2.03 -0.36 -4.67
C LEU A 149 0.59 -0.33 -5.20
N GLY A 150 0.12 0.88 -5.44
CA GLY A 150 -1.16 1.14 -6.08
C GLY A 150 -0.99 1.85 -7.41
N ASN A 151 -2.12 2.33 -7.94
CA ASN A 151 -2.14 2.85 -9.30
C ASN A 151 -1.44 4.19 -9.42
N ILE A 152 -1.44 5.04 -8.38
CA ILE A 152 -0.71 6.30 -8.41
C ILE A 152 0.79 6.01 -8.45
N LEU A 153 1.29 5.24 -7.47
CA LEU A 153 2.69 4.83 -7.41
C LEU A 153 3.15 4.21 -8.73
N ARG A 154 2.43 3.22 -9.26
CA ARG A 154 2.73 2.58 -10.56
C ARG A 154 2.97 3.58 -11.68
N ASN A 155 2.04 4.52 -11.88
CA ASN A 155 2.15 5.47 -12.99
C ASN A 155 3.36 6.40 -12.80
N GLU A 156 3.56 6.90 -11.58
CA GLU A 156 4.63 7.83 -11.27
C GLU A 156 6.01 7.16 -11.35
N VAL A 157 6.20 5.96 -10.80
CA VAL A 157 7.50 5.28 -10.84
C VAL A 157 7.91 4.85 -12.24
N LEU A 158 6.95 4.43 -13.08
CA LEU A 158 7.20 4.09 -14.48
C LEU A 158 7.57 5.33 -15.29
N PHE A 159 6.89 6.45 -15.02
CA PHE A 159 7.19 7.73 -15.63
C PHE A 159 8.59 8.24 -15.23
N LEU A 160 8.89 8.27 -13.92
CA LEU A 160 10.21 8.65 -13.38
C LEU A 160 11.33 7.79 -13.98
N SER A 161 11.06 6.49 -14.12
CA SER A 161 12.01 5.54 -14.69
C SER A 161 12.02 5.52 -16.21
N LYS A 162 11.21 6.35 -16.90
CA LYS A 162 11.14 6.41 -18.37
C LYS A 162 10.87 5.04 -19.03
N ILE A 163 10.08 4.20 -18.36
CA ILE A 163 9.70 2.86 -18.83
C ILE A 163 8.21 2.87 -19.16
N HIS A 164 7.87 2.37 -20.34
CA HIS A 164 6.48 2.21 -20.72
C HIS A 164 5.87 0.99 -19.97
N PRO A 165 4.64 1.09 -19.43
CA PRO A 165 3.96 -0.01 -18.74
C PRO A 165 3.86 -1.32 -19.55
N GLU A 166 3.79 -1.22 -20.88
CA GLU A 166 3.73 -2.37 -21.80
C GLU A 166 5.10 -3.03 -22.08
N SER A 167 6.15 -2.61 -21.37
CA SER A 167 7.46 -3.25 -21.45
C SER A 167 7.44 -4.63 -20.79
N THR A 168 8.02 -5.62 -21.44
CA THR A 168 8.20 -6.97 -20.88
C THR A 168 9.43 -6.96 -19.96
N VAL A 169 9.31 -7.53 -18.77
CA VAL A 169 10.35 -7.45 -17.71
C VAL A 169 11.74 -7.87 -18.22
N ASN A 170 11.88 -9.02 -18.87
CA ASN A 170 13.15 -9.54 -19.37
C ASN A 170 13.72 -8.78 -20.57
N LYS A 171 13.00 -7.80 -21.12
CA LYS A 171 13.44 -6.94 -22.22
C LYS A 171 13.93 -5.59 -21.73
N ILE A 172 13.61 -5.22 -20.48
CA ILE A 172 14.08 -3.99 -19.87
C ILE A 172 15.59 -4.17 -19.58
N PRO A 173 16.46 -3.24 -20.00
CA PRO A 173 17.89 -3.30 -19.67
C PRO A 173 18.10 -3.39 -18.16
N ALA A 174 19.03 -4.24 -17.69
CA ALA A 174 19.26 -4.46 -16.25
C ALA A 174 19.42 -3.15 -15.46
N LYS A 175 20.23 -2.21 -15.97
CA LYS A 175 20.42 -0.88 -15.35
C LYS A 175 19.09 -0.10 -15.17
N LYS A 176 18.14 -0.27 -16.08
CA LYS A 176 16.80 0.36 -16.01
C LYS A 176 15.89 -0.37 -15.02
N VAL A 177 16.03 -1.68 -14.85
CA VAL A 177 15.35 -2.43 -13.78
C VAL A 177 15.86 -1.95 -12.42
N ASP A 178 17.17 -1.82 -12.24
CA ASP A 178 17.75 -1.31 -10.98
C ASP A 178 17.29 0.12 -10.69
N GLU A 179 17.25 0.97 -11.72
CA GLU A 179 16.73 2.34 -11.61
C GLU A 179 15.25 2.35 -11.22
N LEU A 180 14.43 1.48 -11.81
CA LEU A 180 13.02 1.35 -11.46
C LEU A 180 12.85 0.93 -10.00
N LEU A 181 13.59 -0.07 -9.52
CA LEU A 181 13.48 -0.52 -8.13
C LEU A 181 13.93 0.55 -7.13
N ARG A 182 15.00 1.30 -7.45
CA ARG A 182 15.41 2.46 -6.65
C ARG A 182 14.33 3.54 -6.62
N ASN A 183 13.82 3.93 -7.80
CA ASN A 183 12.74 4.91 -7.89
C ASN A 183 11.48 4.46 -7.14
N ILE A 184 11.15 3.17 -7.15
CA ILE A 184 10.05 2.61 -6.36
C ILE A 184 10.28 2.83 -4.87
N LYS A 185 11.47 2.48 -4.37
CA LYS A 185 11.82 2.65 -2.96
C LYS A 185 11.75 4.13 -2.55
N ASP A 186 12.48 4.98 -3.26
CA ASP A 186 12.63 6.39 -2.92
C ASP A 186 11.30 7.14 -3.01
N PHE A 187 10.54 6.92 -4.10
CA PHE A 187 9.24 7.56 -4.27
C PHE A 187 8.19 7.02 -3.28
N SER A 188 8.25 5.74 -2.92
CA SER A 188 7.39 5.17 -1.87
C SER A 188 7.66 5.81 -0.52
N SER A 189 8.92 5.98 -0.12
CA SER A 189 9.26 6.68 1.12
C SER A 189 8.77 8.13 1.10
N ALA A 190 9.05 8.88 0.02
CA ALA A 190 8.60 10.27 -0.12
C ALA A 190 7.07 10.42 -0.12
N SER A 191 6.35 9.44 -0.65
CA SER A 191 4.89 9.48 -0.75
C SER A 191 4.17 9.53 0.61
N VAL A 192 4.79 9.04 1.68
CA VAL A 192 4.22 9.08 3.03
C VAL A 192 4.04 10.52 3.49
N GLU A 193 5.06 11.36 3.29
CA GLU A 193 5.02 12.78 3.67
C GLU A 193 3.98 13.54 2.82
N LEU A 194 3.90 13.25 1.51
CA LEU A 194 2.91 13.85 0.63
C LEU A 194 1.46 13.51 1.03
N ILE A 195 1.22 12.32 1.61
CA ILE A 195 -0.08 11.95 2.19
C ILE A 195 -0.36 12.76 3.46
N GLU A 196 0.62 12.90 4.35
CA GLU A 196 0.50 13.69 5.60
C GLU A 196 0.17 15.16 5.30
N GLN A 197 0.82 15.73 4.29
CA GLN A 197 0.57 17.08 3.79
C GLN A 197 -0.72 17.22 2.95
N LYS A 198 -1.44 16.11 2.70
CA LYS A 198 -2.68 16.07 1.90
C LYS A 198 -2.53 16.52 0.44
N ILE A 199 -1.31 16.44 -0.12
CA ILE A 199 -1.01 16.85 -1.50
C ILE A 199 -0.65 15.69 -2.44
N TRP A 200 -0.75 14.44 -1.97
CA TRP A 200 -0.35 13.25 -2.73
C TRP A 200 -0.81 13.17 -4.20
N LYS A 201 -2.09 13.46 -4.46
CA LYS A 201 -2.64 13.41 -5.83
C LYS A 201 -2.33 14.66 -6.64
N SER A 202 -2.20 15.82 -6.00
CA SER A 202 -1.92 17.07 -6.69
C SER A 202 -0.46 17.13 -7.13
N SER A 203 0.45 16.54 -6.35
CA SER A 203 1.90 16.46 -6.61
C SER A 203 2.31 15.45 -7.69
N SER A 204 1.38 14.63 -8.19
CA SER A 204 1.68 13.65 -9.26
C SER A 204 2.09 14.34 -10.57
N SER A 205 3.05 13.77 -11.27
CA SER A 205 3.58 14.25 -12.54
C SER A 205 2.67 13.91 -13.72
N VAL A 206 2.13 12.69 -13.76
CA VAL A 206 1.33 12.18 -14.89
C VAL A 206 -0.05 11.67 -14.47
N TYR A 207 -0.20 11.17 -13.25
CA TYR A 207 -1.47 10.61 -12.81
C TYR A 207 -2.62 11.63 -12.89
N LYS A 208 -3.63 11.36 -13.73
CA LYS A 208 -4.78 12.25 -13.98
C LYS A 208 -4.38 13.65 -14.50
N LYS A 209 -3.19 13.81 -15.06
CA LYS A 209 -2.78 15.03 -15.73
C LYS A 209 -3.06 14.91 -17.23
N LYS A 210 -3.36 16.03 -17.88
CA LYS A 210 -3.55 16.10 -19.35
C LYS A 210 -2.23 16.32 -20.08
N GLU A 211 -1.27 16.96 -19.41
CA GLU A 211 0.03 17.32 -19.96
C GLU A 211 1.12 17.30 -18.89
N TRP A 212 2.36 17.11 -19.32
CA TRP A 212 3.57 17.26 -18.51
C TRP A 212 4.62 18.02 -19.33
N LYS A 213 5.07 19.19 -18.86
CA LYS A 213 6.03 20.06 -19.56
C LYS A 213 5.69 20.27 -21.05
N LYS A 214 4.42 20.59 -21.35
CA LYS A 214 3.86 20.76 -22.72
C LYS A 214 3.74 19.49 -23.55
N GLU A 215 4.12 18.33 -23.01
CA GLU A 215 3.89 17.04 -23.67
C GLU A 215 2.56 16.44 -23.24
N LYS A 216 1.83 15.86 -24.19
CA LYS A 216 0.53 15.25 -23.94
C LYS A 216 0.70 13.99 -23.07
N VAL A 217 -0.11 13.87 -22.03
CA VAL A 217 -0.26 12.64 -21.26
C VAL A 217 -1.42 11.85 -21.86
N LEU A 218 -1.14 10.66 -22.39
CA LEU A 218 -2.16 9.75 -22.88
C LEU A 218 -2.76 8.96 -21.72
N GLU A 219 -4.08 8.86 -21.70
CA GLU A 219 -4.84 8.02 -20.77
C GLU A 219 -5.42 6.83 -21.53
N TYR A 220 -5.18 5.62 -21.04
CA TYR A 220 -5.85 4.41 -21.50
C TYR A 220 -6.15 3.45 -20.35
N VAL A 221 -7.01 2.46 -20.57
CA VAL A 221 -7.28 1.41 -19.59
C VAL A 221 -6.46 0.18 -19.93
N ALA A 222 -5.53 -0.20 -19.06
CA ALA A 222 -4.72 -1.39 -19.23
C ALA A 222 -5.63 -2.63 -19.17
N PRO A 223 -5.63 -3.51 -20.19
CA PRO A 223 -6.66 -4.53 -20.38
C PRO A 223 -6.64 -5.59 -19.27
N LYS A 224 -5.45 -6.05 -18.86
CA LYS A 224 -5.30 -7.13 -17.86
C LYS A 224 -5.71 -6.69 -16.46
N ILE A 225 -5.17 -5.56 -16.00
CA ILE A 225 -5.40 -5.04 -14.64
C ILE A 225 -6.64 -4.12 -14.52
N LYS A 226 -7.27 -3.75 -15.64
CA LYS A 226 -8.42 -2.84 -15.72
C LYS A 226 -8.21 -1.52 -14.97
N ARG A 227 -7.01 -0.94 -15.11
CA ARG A 227 -6.64 0.34 -14.48
C ARG A 227 -6.33 1.41 -15.51
N LYS A 228 -6.80 2.64 -15.21
CA LYS A 228 -6.39 3.85 -15.92
C LYS A 228 -4.88 4.02 -15.79
N THR A 229 -4.22 4.15 -16.92
CA THR A 229 -2.78 4.25 -17.09
C THR A 229 -2.49 5.56 -17.83
N TYR A 230 -1.50 6.30 -17.35
CA TYR A 230 -1.13 7.63 -17.82
C TYR A 230 0.32 7.57 -18.30
N VAL A 231 0.54 7.85 -19.57
CA VAL A 231 1.85 7.74 -20.20
C VAL A 231 2.19 8.97 -21.03
N VAL A 232 3.48 9.31 -21.04
CA VAL A 232 4.03 10.31 -21.97
C VAL A 232 4.89 9.54 -22.97
N GLU A 233 4.36 9.26 -24.16
CA GLU A 233 4.98 8.40 -25.19
C GLU A 233 6.39 8.86 -25.59
N LYS A 234 6.64 10.17 -25.60
CA LYS A 234 7.97 10.72 -25.92
C LYS A 234 9.01 10.47 -24.83
N VAL A 235 8.58 10.16 -23.61
CA VAL A 235 9.47 10.00 -22.43
C VAL A 235 9.65 8.52 -22.10
N GLN A 236 8.59 7.72 -22.19
CA GLN A 236 8.57 6.34 -21.72
C GLN A 236 8.81 5.37 -22.87
N LYS A 237 9.94 4.65 -22.80
CA LYS A 237 10.32 3.67 -23.83
C LYS A 237 9.67 2.31 -23.60
N VAL A 238 9.19 1.69 -24.68
CA VAL A 238 8.72 0.30 -24.71
C VAL A 238 9.91 -0.65 -24.93
N TYR A 239 9.99 -1.69 -24.11
CA TYR A 239 10.94 -2.81 -24.30
C TYR A 239 10.16 -4.11 -24.55
N GLN A 240 10.30 -4.73 -25.71
CA GLN A 240 9.55 -5.92 -26.16
C GLN A 240 10.46 -7.03 -26.66
#